data_AF-A0A8S4EKQ5-F1
#
_entry.id   AF-A0A8S4EKQ5-F1
#
_cell.length_a   1.000
_cell.length_b   1.000
_cell.length_c   1.000
_cell.angle_alpha   90.00
_cell.angle_beta   90.00
_cell.angle_gamma   90.00
#
_symmetry.space_group_name_H-M   'P 1'
#
loop_
_entity.id
_entity.type
_entity.pdbx_description
1 polymer ?
#
loop_
_entity_poly.entity_id
_entity_poly.type
_entity_poly.pdbx_seq_one_letter_code
_entity_poly.pdbx_strand_id
1 'polypeptide(L)' 'MSSANNIHLSFVISGVVSVCGFQQQYFRVVPRNTRVIEGSEAILQCAVANLAGQVQWAKDGFALEMKH' A
#
# COMPACT_ATOMS: atom_id res chain seq x y z
N MET A 1 -63.45 2.78 -7.48
CA MET A 1 -62.09 2.34 -7.87
C MET A 1 -61.15 3.52 -7.75
N SER A 2 -60.35 3.61 -6.68
CA SER A 2 -59.26 4.58 -6.57
C SER A 2 -57.98 3.76 -6.54
N SER A 3 -57.27 3.71 -7.67
CA SER A 3 -55.93 3.13 -7.77
C SER A 3 -54.93 4.26 -7.57
N ALA A 4 -54.50 4.45 -6.33
CA ALA A 4 -53.42 5.36 -5.98
C ALA A 4 -52.09 4.62 -6.16
N ASN A 5 -51.48 4.77 -7.33
CA ASN A 5 -50.11 4.34 -7.58
C ASN A 5 -49.20 5.54 -7.35
N ASN A 6 -48.61 5.65 -6.16
CA ASN A 6 -47.43 6.50 -5.95
C ASN A 6 -46.38 5.67 -5.21
N ILE A 7 -45.51 5.09 -6.04
CA ILE A 7 -44.28 4.36 -5.75
C ILE A 7 -43.55 4.85 -4.48
N HIS A 8 -43.49 3.95 -3.50
CA HIS A 8 -42.76 4.13 -2.26
C HIS A 8 -41.24 4.08 -2.53
N LEU A 9 -40.53 5.18 -2.25
CA LEU A 9 -39.07 5.29 -2.39
C LEU A 9 -38.35 4.55 -1.25
N SER A 10 -38.59 3.24 -1.11
CA SER A 10 -37.87 2.41 -0.13
C SER A 10 -36.65 1.77 -0.78
N PHE A 11 -35.53 2.48 -0.77
CA PHE A 11 -34.21 1.89 -0.98
C PHE A 11 -33.61 1.53 0.37
N VAL A 12 -34.12 0.44 0.97
CA VAL A 12 -33.48 -0.16 2.14
C VAL A 12 -32.27 -0.96 1.70
N ILE A 13 -31.14 -0.27 1.46
CA ILE A 13 -29.84 -0.95 1.52
C ILE A 13 -29.54 -1.19 3.00
N SER A 14 -29.99 -2.36 3.48
CA SER A 14 -29.47 -2.97 4.69
C SER A 14 -28.05 -3.48 4.39
N GLY A 15 -27.09 -2.57 4.34
CA GLY A 15 -25.69 -2.87 4.13
C GLY A 15 -24.87 -2.08 5.12
N VAL A 16 -24.30 -2.76 6.11
CA VAL A 16 -23.25 -2.17 6.95
C VAL A 16 -22.05 -1.87 6.04
N VAL A 17 -21.85 -0.60 5.71
CA VAL A 17 -20.66 -0.16 4.99
C VAL A 17 -19.50 -0.24 5.98
N SER A 18 -18.77 -1.35 5.97
CA SER A 18 -17.55 -1.49 6.76
C SER A 18 -16.48 -0.60 6.14
N VAL A 19 -16.14 0.49 6.82
CA VAL A 19 -15.03 1.36 6.44
C VAL A 19 -13.74 0.62 6.83
N CYS A 20 -13.13 -0.10 5.89
CA CYS A 20 -11.78 -0.60 6.05
C CYS A 20 -10.80 0.58 5.93
N GLY A 21 -10.27 1.04 7.05
CA GLY A 21 -9.25 2.08 7.07
C GLY A 21 -7.96 1.57 6.43
N PHE A 22 -7.72 1.87 5.16
CA PHE A 22 -6.44 1.61 4.53
C PHE A 22 -5.45 2.70 4.93
N GLN A 23 -4.41 2.33 5.69
CA GLN A 23 -3.32 3.25 5.96
C GLN A 23 -2.32 3.20 4.81
N GLN A 24 -1.98 4.37 4.26
CA GLN A 24 -1.00 4.46 3.19
C GLN A 24 0.39 4.05 3.70
N GLN A 25 1.07 3.19 2.95
CA GLN A 25 2.47 2.85 3.21
C GLN A 25 3.38 4.04 2.94
N TYR A 26 4.44 4.19 3.72
CA TYR A 26 5.42 5.26 3.54
C TYR A 26 6.81 4.81 3.98
N PHE A 27 7.83 5.46 3.42
CA PHE A 27 9.20 5.26 3.87
C PHE A 27 9.40 5.93 5.23
N ARG A 28 9.64 5.13 6.26
CA ARG A 28 10.15 5.61 7.55
C ARG A 28 11.65 5.92 7.45
N VAL A 29 12.39 5.15 6.64
CA VAL A 29 13.78 5.41 6.30
C VAL A 29 13.93 5.28 4.79
N VAL A 30 14.27 6.40 4.14
CA VAL A 30 14.55 6.47 2.70
C VAL A 30 16.02 6.14 2.46
N PRO A 31 16.36 5.20 1.55
CA PRO A 31 17.75 4.92 1.20
C PRO A 31 18.43 6.16 0.64
N ARG A 32 19.72 6.34 0.96
CA ARG A 32 20.51 7.50 0.57
C ARG A 32 21.74 7.09 -0.21
N ASN A 33 22.22 8.03 -1.04
CA ASN A 33 23.48 7.87 -1.75
C ASN A 33 24.61 7.66 -0.76
N THR A 34 25.36 6.58 -0.94
CA THR A 34 26.48 6.19 -0.08
C THR A 34 27.70 5.96 -0.95
N ARG A 35 28.85 6.50 -0.53
CA ARG A 35 30.15 6.21 -1.15
C ARG A 35 30.92 5.29 -0.22
N VAL A 36 31.47 4.23 -0.76
CA VAL A 36 32.27 3.24 -0.02
C VAL A 36 33.60 3.02 -0.73
N ILE A 37 34.59 2.59 0.02
CA ILE A 37 35.89 2.18 -0.52
C ILE A 37 35.71 0.80 -1.16
N GLU A 38 36.39 0.56 -2.27
CA GLU A 38 36.41 -0.75 -2.92
C GLU A 38 36.86 -1.85 -1.94
N GLY A 39 36.21 -3.01 -2.00
CA GLY A 39 36.45 -4.13 -1.07
C GLY A 39 35.83 -3.94 0.33
N SER A 40 35.22 -2.78 0.62
CA SER A 40 34.49 -2.55 1.87
C SER A 40 33.00 -2.83 1.71
N GLU A 41 32.31 -3.07 2.84
CA GLU A 41 30.87 -3.31 2.87
C GLU A 41 30.07 -2.00 2.75
N ALA A 42 28.94 -2.06 2.02
CA ALA A 42 27.97 -0.98 1.92
C ALA A 42 26.61 -1.42 2.46
N ILE A 43 26.02 -0.62 3.35
CA ILE A 43 24.68 -0.88 3.90
C ILE A 43 23.73 0.24 3.44
N LEU A 44 22.72 -0.13 2.66
CA LEU A 44 21.64 0.77 2.27
C LEU A 44 20.44 0.57 3.19
N GLN A 45 20.24 1.50 4.13
CA GLN A 45 19.13 1.41 5.08
C GLN A 45 17.80 1.73 4.40
N CYS A 46 16.79 0.91 4.69
CA CYS A 46 15.42 1.12 4.23
C CYS A 46 14.43 0.59 5.28
N ALA A 47 13.39 1.36 5.56
CA ALA A 47 12.29 0.93 6.42
C ALA A 47 10.97 1.49 5.90
N VAL A 48 9.97 0.61 5.75
CA VAL A 48 8.62 0.97 5.30
C VAL A 48 7.66 0.78 6.47
N ALA A 49 6.85 1.79 6.74
CA ALA A 49 5.75 1.71 7.70
C ALA A 49 4.44 1.47 6.96
N ASN A 50 3.48 0.83 7.65
CA ASN A 50 2.19 0.40 7.08
C ASN A 50 2.37 -0.44 5.80
N LEU A 51 3.36 -1.35 5.82
CA LEU A 51 3.70 -2.17 4.65
C LEU A 51 2.46 -2.93 4.16
N ALA A 52 2.07 -2.67 2.92
CA ALA A 52 0.91 -3.26 2.28
C ALA A 52 1.32 -4.06 1.02
N GLY A 53 2.32 -4.94 1.18
CA GLY A 53 2.88 -5.74 0.08
C GLY A 53 4.28 -6.29 0.37
N GLN A 54 5.05 -6.54 -0.69
CA GLN A 54 6.46 -6.96 -0.59
C GLN A 54 7.40 -5.78 -0.81
N VAL A 55 8.56 -5.82 -0.14
CA VAL A 55 9.66 -4.87 -0.37
C VAL A 55 10.67 -5.54 -1.31
N GLN A 56 11.11 -4.79 -2.33
CA GLN A 56 12.06 -5.27 -3.31
C GLN A 56 13.13 -4.21 -3.57
N TRP A 57 14.39 -4.64 -3.63
CA TRP A 57 15.47 -3.78 -4.08
C TRP A 57 15.55 -3.81 -5.60
N ALA A 58 15.87 -2.66 -6.19
CA ALA A 58 16.19 -2.57 -7.61
C ALA A 58 17.52 -1.87 -7.80
N LYS A 59 18.30 -2.35 -8.77
CA LYS A 59 19.54 -1.71 -9.21
C LYS A 59 19.46 -1.48 -10.71
N ASP A 60 19.69 -0.25 -11.13
CA ASP A 60 19.70 0.16 -12.54
C ASP A 60 18.42 -0.24 -13.32
N GLY A 61 17.27 -0.22 -12.63
CA GLY A 61 15.97 -0.59 -13.20
C GLY A 61 15.59 -2.07 -13.11
N PHE A 62 16.46 -2.92 -12.54
CA PHE A 62 16.21 -4.36 -12.42
C PHE A 62 15.97 -4.78 -10.98
N ALA A 63 14.95 -5.61 -10.78
CA ALA A 63 14.65 -6.27 -9.52
C ALA A 63 15.81 -7.17 -9.07
N LEU A 64 16.24 -7.03 -7.81
CA LEU A 64 17.13 -8.00 -7.19
C LEU A 64 16.29 -9.13 -6.59
N GLU A 65 16.64 -10.38 -6.92
CA GLU A 65 16.04 -11.54 -6.27
C GLU A 65 16.50 -11.59 -4.82
N MET A 66 15.54 -11.44 -3.91
CA MET A 66 15.77 -11.57 -2.47
C MET A 66 15.70 -13.05 -2.13
N LYS A 67 16.83 -13.76 -2.13
CA LYS A 67 16.89 -15.11 -1.54
C LYS A 67 16.92 -14.97 -0.01
N HIS A 68 15.97 -15.63 0.64
CA HIS A 68 15.94 -15.80 2.09
C HIS A 68 17.13 -16.66 2.55
#